data_AF-A0A7G8JK54-F1
#
_entry.id   AF-A0A7G8JK54-F1
#
_cell.length_a   1.000
_cell.length_b   1.000
_cell.length_c   1.000
_cell.angle_alpha   90.00
_cell.angle_beta   90.00
_cell.angle_gamma   90.00
#
_symmetry.space_group_name_H-M   'P 1'
#
loop_
_entity.id
_entity.type
_entity.pdbx_description
1 polymer ?
#
loop_
_entity_poly.entity_id
_entity_poly.type
_entity_poly.pdbx_seq_one_letter_code
_entity_poly.pdbx_strand_id
1 'polypeptide(L)'
;MQSKAKQTLSNLLKSSSEEEEVHFNVGDGVLRLNLKSEDIMLWGDTLKNISNPGNILLACESNQVELSETKLTWIVGAAIRSTKIEKTSDIINLLISLDVPSDIAEAASKHCPGLGNDITWAFYLERHGWLTASPIMDTTTT
;
A
#
# COMPACT_ATOMS: atom_id res chain seq x y z
N MET A 1 9.59 18.45 -14.24
CA MET A 1 8.74 18.76 -13.07
C MET A 1 8.36 17.45 -12.39
N GLN A 2 8.62 17.28 -11.09
CA GLN A 2 8.07 16.14 -10.34
C GLN A 2 6.55 16.30 -10.23
N SER A 3 5.78 15.21 -10.35
CA SER A 3 4.31 15.27 -10.22
C SER A 3 3.92 15.70 -8.80
N LYS A 4 2.74 16.31 -8.65
CA LYS A 4 2.22 16.75 -7.35
C LYS A 4 2.18 15.59 -6.34
N ALA A 5 1.83 14.39 -6.79
CA ALA A 5 1.82 13.19 -5.95
C ALA A 5 3.22 12.85 -5.41
N LYS A 6 4.26 12.90 -6.27
CA LYS A 6 5.65 12.69 -5.84
C LYS A 6 6.10 13.75 -4.84
N GLN A 7 5.75 15.02 -5.03
CA GLN A 7 6.05 16.08 -4.07
C GLN A 7 5.36 15.85 -2.72
N THR A 8 4.08 15.47 -2.72
CA THR A 8 3.35 15.13 -1.49
C THR A 8 4.01 13.96 -0.77
N LEU A 9 4.40 12.91 -1.49
CA LEU A 9 5.07 11.77 -0.89
C LEU A 9 6.46 12.11 -0.36
N SER A 10 7.26 12.89 -1.09
CA SER A 10 8.55 13.38 -0.61
C SER A 10 8.42 14.25 0.64
N ASN A 11 7.33 15.03 0.76
CA ASN A 11 7.07 15.79 1.97
C ASN A 11 6.70 14.86 3.13
N LEU A 12 5.87 13.84 2.90
CA LEU A 12 5.54 12.82 3.92
C LEU A 12 6.80 12.11 4.43
N LEU A 13 7.69 11.69 3.53
CA LEU A 13 8.98 11.07 3.89
C LEU A 13 9.88 12.00 4.72
N LYS A 14 9.87 13.31 4.44
CA LYS A 14 10.66 14.29 5.20
C LYS A 14 10.05 14.64 6.55
N SER A 15 8.73 14.54 6.66
CA SER A 15 7.97 14.91 7.86
C SER A 15 7.57 13.73 8.74
N SER A 16 7.84 12.50 8.31
CA SER A 16 7.62 11.33 9.16
C SER A 16 8.50 11.43 10.40
N SER A 17 8.02 10.88 11.51
CA SER A 17 8.79 10.79 12.76
C SER A 17 10.07 9.98 12.55
N GLU A 18 10.90 9.84 13.59
CA GLU A 18 12.04 8.92 13.60
C GLU A 18 11.64 7.47 13.25
N GLU A 19 10.36 7.12 13.40
CA GLU A 19 9.83 5.80 13.06
C GLU A 19 9.55 5.63 11.56
N GLU A 20 9.70 6.68 10.75
CA GLU A 20 9.39 6.71 9.31
C GLU A 20 7.95 6.23 9.02
N GLU A 21 7.00 6.67 9.85
CA GLU A 21 5.60 6.26 9.77
C GLU A 21 4.65 7.46 9.90
N VAL A 22 3.47 7.33 9.29
CA VAL A 22 2.36 8.27 9.49
C VAL A 22 1.09 7.46 9.81
N HIS A 23 0.41 7.80 10.89
CA HIS A 23 -0.82 7.12 11.30
C HIS A 23 -2.03 8.03 11.12
N PHE A 24 -3.11 7.47 10.57
CA PHE A 24 -4.41 8.12 10.46
C PHE A 24 -5.43 7.27 11.23
N ASN A 25 -5.96 7.84 12.31
CA ASN A 25 -7.06 7.24 13.06
C ASN A 25 -8.36 7.45 12.29
N VAL A 26 -9.08 6.35 12.01
CA VAL A 26 -10.28 6.35 11.19
C VAL A 26 -11.31 5.44 11.87
N GLY A 27 -12.31 6.04 12.49
CA GLY A 27 -13.25 5.31 13.35
C GLY A 27 -12.49 4.56 14.46
N ASP A 28 -12.70 3.25 14.53
CA ASP A 28 -12.04 2.34 15.48
C ASP A 28 -10.77 1.69 14.90
N GLY A 29 -10.40 2.02 13.67
CA GLY A 29 -9.23 1.48 12.96
C GLY A 29 -8.12 2.50 12.73
N VAL A 30 -7.00 2.01 12.20
CA VAL A 30 -5.84 2.81 11.84
C VAL A 30 -5.40 2.47 10.42
N LEU A 31 -5.19 3.51 9.61
CA LEU A 31 -4.37 3.44 8.40
C LEU A 31 -2.96 3.89 8.76
N ARG A 32 -1.99 3.00 8.60
CA ARG A 32 -0.56 3.28 8.74
C ARG A 32 0.06 3.45 7.36
N LEU A 33 0.75 4.56 7.12
CA LEU A 33 1.70 4.68 6.02
C LEU A 33 3.07 4.26 6.54
N ASN A 34 3.57 3.15 6.03
CA ASN A 34 4.92 2.69 6.31
C ASN A 34 5.88 3.28 5.29
N LEU A 35 6.67 4.25 5.74
CA LEU A 35 7.62 4.99 4.91
C LEU A 35 9.07 4.59 5.20
N LYS A 36 9.28 3.47 5.90
CA LYS A 36 10.61 2.93 6.18
C LYS A 36 11.36 2.63 4.90
N SER A 37 12.55 3.18 4.76
CA SER A 37 13.34 3.03 3.53
C SER A 37 13.63 1.56 3.19
N GLU A 38 13.90 0.74 4.21
CA GLU A 38 14.13 -0.70 4.06
C GLU A 38 12.91 -1.47 3.54
N ASP A 39 11.71 -1.15 4.03
CA ASP A 39 10.47 -1.79 3.61
C ASP A 39 10.08 -1.34 2.19
N ILE A 40 10.26 -0.06 1.87
CA ILE A 40 10.06 0.48 0.52
C ILE A 40 10.96 -0.27 -0.48
N MET A 41 12.24 -0.47 -0.14
CA MET A 41 13.18 -1.21 -0.99
C MET A 41 12.77 -2.67 -1.15
N LEU A 42 12.36 -3.35 -0.06
CA LEU A 42 11.90 -4.74 -0.10
C LEU A 42 10.68 -4.90 -1.03
N TRP A 43 9.73 -3.99 -0.95
CA TRP A 43 8.59 -3.97 -1.86
C TRP A 43 9.01 -3.68 -3.31
N GLY A 44 9.98 -2.78 -3.51
CA GLY A 44 10.57 -2.50 -4.82
C GLY A 44 11.22 -3.73 -5.46
N ASP A 45 11.99 -4.48 -4.69
CA ASP A 45 12.63 -5.71 -5.16
C ASP A 45 11.61 -6.82 -5.39
N THR A 46 10.56 -6.88 -4.55
CA THR A 46 9.43 -7.79 -4.77
C THR A 46 8.71 -7.46 -6.09
N LEU A 47 8.44 -6.19 -6.37
CA LEU A 47 7.80 -5.73 -7.61
C LEU A 47 8.63 -6.10 -8.85
N LYS A 48 9.95 -5.91 -8.80
CA LYS A 48 10.88 -6.25 -9.90
C LYS A 48 10.91 -7.75 -10.24
N ASN A 49 10.59 -8.61 -9.27
CA ASN A 49 10.54 -10.06 -9.46
C ASN A 49 9.20 -10.58 -10.02
N ILE A 50 8.21 -9.71 -10.21
CA ILE A 50 6.92 -10.05 -10.80
C ILE A 50 6.98 -9.78 -12.31
N SER A 51 6.64 -10.78 -13.15
CA SER A 51 6.80 -10.66 -14.61
C SER A 51 5.94 -9.58 -15.25
N ASN A 52 4.70 -9.39 -14.76
CA ASN A 52 3.76 -8.38 -15.24
C ASN A 52 3.11 -7.67 -14.03
N PRO A 53 3.85 -6.76 -13.37
CA PRO A 53 3.35 -6.11 -12.17
C PRO A 53 2.28 -5.07 -12.53
N GLY A 54 1.20 -5.04 -11.75
CA GLY A 54 0.28 -3.92 -11.70
C GLY A 54 0.79 -2.79 -10.81
N ASN A 55 -0.10 -1.84 -10.49
CA ASN A 55 0.20 -0.68 -9.65
C ASN A 55 -0.23 -0.86 -8.18
N ILE A 56 -0.66 -2.07 -7.80
CA ILE A 56 -0.98 -2.45 -6.43
C ILE A 56 -0.32 -3.79 -6.11
N LEU A 57 0.36 -3.86 -4.97
CA LEU A 57 0.79 -5.12 -4.34
C LEU A 57 -0.05 -5.39 -3.09
N LEU A 58 -0.30 -6.67 -2.81
CA LEU A 58 -1.13 -7.13 -1.71
C LEU A 58 -0.45 -8.30 -1.02
N ALA A 59 -0.37 -8.26 0.31
CA ALA A 59 -0.04 -9.43 1.10
C ALA A 59 -1.34 -10.20 1.40
N CYS A 60 -1.59 -11.27 0.65
CA CYS A 60 -2.81 -12.07 0.77
C CYS A 60 -2.56 -13.38 1.53
N GLU A 61 -3.61 -13.94 2.13
CA GLU A 61 -3.55 -15.27 2.74
C GLU A 61 -3.27 -16.39 1.71
N SER A 62 -3.69 -16.20 0.45
CA SER A 62 -3.54 -17.21 -0.60
C SER A 62 -3.38 -16.59 -1.99
N ASN A 63 -2.55 -17.22 -2.82
CA ASN A 63 -2.46 -16.98 -4.27
C ASN A 63 -3.09 -18.10 -5.11
N GLN A 64 -3.74 -19.09 -4.47
CA GLN A 64 -4.34 -20.23 -5.16
C GLN A 64 -5.84 -20.03 -5.48
N VAL A 65 -6.38 -18.88 -5.10
CA VAL A 65 -7.80 -18.53 -5.25
C VAL A 65 -7.95 -17.18 -5.95
N GLU A 66 -9.17 -16.86 -6.36
CA GLU A 66 -9.48 -15.54 -6.89
C GLU A 66 -9.21 -14.43 -5.86
N LEU A 67 -8.96 -13.21 -6.32
CA LEU A 67 -8.60 -12.12 -5.40
C LEU A 67 -9.75 -11.77 -4.45
N SER A 68 -11.00 -11.91 -4.90
CA SER A 68 -12.21 -11.73 -4.09
C SER A 68 -12.47 -12.86 -3.09
N GLU A 69 -11.68 -13.94 -3.13
CA GLU A 69 -11.83 -15.13 -2.26
C GLU A 69 -10.70 -15.25 -1.25
N THR A 70 -9.80 -14.27 -1.18
CA THR A 70 -8.74 -14.19 -0.18
C THR A 70 -8.87 -12.90 0.64
N LYS A 71 -8.09 -12.79 1.71
CA LYS A 71 -8.04 -11.61 2.58
C LYS A 71 -6.64 -11.04 2.61
N LEU A 72 -6.54 -9.77 3.01
CA LEU A 72 -5.24 -9.24 3.41
C LEU A 72 -4.76 -9.90 4.70
N THR A 73 -3.45 -10.06 4.81
CA THR A 73 -2.79 -10.60 5.99
C THR A 73 -1.46 -9.87 6.22
N TRP A 74 -0.74 -10.25 7.27
CA TRP A 74 0.60 -9.70 7.52
C TRP A 74 1.63 -10.26 6.54
N ILE A 75 2.72 -9.52 6.31
CA ILE A 75 3.66 -9.82 5.22
C ILE A 75 4.41 -11.17 5.38
N VAL A 76 4.76 -11.56 6.61
CA VAL A 76 5.51 -12.80 6.89
C VAL A 76 4.70 -14.04 6.53
N GLY A 77 5.12 -14.72 5.45
CA GLY A 77 4.47 -15.92 4.94
C GLY A 77 3.26 -15.63 4.04
N ALA A 78 2.98 -14.36 3.74
CA ALA A 78 1.90 -14.01 2.83
C ALA A 78 2.19 -14.42 1.39
N ALA A 79 1.12 -14.70 0.67
CA ALA A 79 1.14 -14.78 -0.76
C ALA A 79 1.12 -13.35 -1.34
N ILE A 80 2.25 -12.89 -1.86
CA ILE A 80 2.31 -11.58 -2.50
C ILE A 80 1.62 -11.64 -3.87
N ARG A 81 0.59 -10.82 -4.04
CA ARG A 81 -0.16 -10.68 -5.28
C ARG A 81 0.01 -9.29 -5.84
N SER A 82 -0.09 -9.19 -7.17
CA SER A 82 -0.12 -7.92 -7.87
C SER A 82 -1.43 -7.78 -8.63
N THR A 83 -2.00 -6.59 -8.60
CA THR A 83 -3.18 -6.23 -9.37
C THR A 83 -3.05 -4.79 -9.88
N LYS A 84 -3.93 -4.43 -10.82
CA LYS A 84 -3.97 -3.10 -11.39
C LYS A 84 -5.31 -2.46 -11.10
N ILE A 85 -5.27 -1.20 -10.69
CA ILE A 85 -6.42 -0.31 -10.63
C ILE A 85 -6.24 0.82 -11.65
N GLU A 86 -7.34 1.33 -12.22
CA GLU A 86 -7.29 2.37 -13.26
C GLU A 86 -7.50 3.78 -12.69
N LYS A 87 -8.16 3.88 -11.52
CA LYS A 87 -8.37 5.14 -10.81
C LYS A 87 -8.30 4.93 -9.30
N THR A 88 -7.98 6.00 -8.58
CA THR A 88 -7.83 5.98 -7.12
C THR A 88 -9.06 5.42 -6.40
N SER A 89 -10.28 5.65 -6.88
CA SER A 89 -11.51 5.13 -6.25
C SER A 89 -11.64 3.62 -6.30
N ASP A 90 -10.97 2.94 -7.24
CA ASP A 90 -11.07 1.48 -7.40
C ASP A 90 -10.42 0.74 -6.23
N ILE A 91 -9.49 1.39 -5.51
CA ILE A 91 -8.87 0.80 -4.31
C ILE A 91 -9.91 0.49 -3.23
N ILE A 92 -10.99 1.28 -3.16
CA ILE A 92 -12.00 1.17 -2.09
C ILE A 92 -12.68 -0.19 -2.20
N ASN A 93 -13.17 -0.51 -3.40
CA ASN A 93 -13.83 -1.79 -3.66
C ASN A 93 -12.86 -2.96 -3.52
N LEU A 94 -11.61 -2.79 -3.97
CA LEU A 94 -10.57 -3.81 -3.84
C LEU A 94 -10.30 -4.14 -2.36
N LEU A 95 -10.03 -3.13 -1.53
CA LEU A 95 -9.75 -3.35 -0.10
C LEU A 95 -10.96 -3.92 0.65
N ILE A 96 -12.18 -3.43 0.35
CA ILE A 96 -13.41 -4.01 0.94
C ILE A 96 -13.55 -5.49 0.57
N SER A 97 -13.25 -5.88 -0.67
CA SER A 97 -13.30 -7.29 -1.08
C SER A 97 -12.27 -8.17 -0.37
N LEU A 98 -11.23 -7.56 0.21
CA LEU A 98 -10.17 -8.22 0.97
C LEU A 98 -10.38 -8.14 2.50
N ASP A 99 -11.62 -7.88 2.93
CA ASP A 99 -12.05 -7.80 4.33
C ASP A 99 -11.53 -6.57 5.10
N VAL A 100 -11.19 -5.49 4.39
CA VAL A 100 -10.85 -4.19 5.01
C VAL A 100 -12.13 -3.37 5.25
N PRO A 101 -12.32 -2.77 6.45
CA PRO A 101 -13.42 -1.86 6.72
C PRO A 101 -13.52 -0.71 5.69
N SER A 102 -14.74 -0.32 5.32
CA SER A 102 -14.98 0.64 4.23
C SER A 102 -14.41 2.03 4.52
N ASP A 103 -14.46 2.49 5.77
CA ASP A 103 -13.90 3.76 6.22
C ASP A 103 -12.37 3.78 6.10
N ILE A 104 -11.70 2.68 6.46
CA ILE A 104 -10.26 2.50 6.30
C ILE A 104 -9.87 2.43 4.82
N ALA A 105 -10.66 1.72 4.00
CA ALA A 105 -10.45 1.67 2.54
C ALA A 105 -10.60 3.06 1.88
N GLU A 106 -11.59 3.85 2.33
CA GLU A 106 -11.72 5.24 1.92
C GLU A 106 -10.51 6.09 2.34
N ALA A 107 -10.01 5.89 3.56
CA ALA A 107 -8.84 6.60 4.04
C ALA A 107 -7.61 6.32 3.17
N ALA A 108 -7.40 5.07 2.73
CA ALA A 108 -6.33 4.74 1.79
C ALA A 108 -6.42 5.56 0.50
N SER A 109 -7.63 5.70 -0.06
CA SER A 109 -7.85 6.51 -1.27
C SER A 109 -7.54 8.01 -1.08
N LYS A 110 -7.68 8.53 0.14
CA LYS A 110 -7.46 9.94 0.50
C LYS A 110 -6.00 10.22 0.87
N HIS A 111 -5.33 9.26 1.51
CA HIS A 111 -4.04 9.46 2.17
C HIS A 111 -2.86 8.76 1.49
N CYS A 112 -3.07 8.00 0.41
CA CYS A 112 -1.98 7.44 -0.42
C CYS A 112 -1.80 8.28 -1.69
N PRO A 113 -0.82 9.21 -1.74
CA PRO A 113 -0.59 10.04 -2.92
C PRO A 113 -0.32 9.22 -4.18
N GLY A 114 -0.90 9.64 -5.31
CA GLY A 114 -0.63 9.03 -6.62
C GLY A 114 -1.18 7.61 -6.81
N LEU A 115 -1.95 7.11 -5.84
CA LEU A 115 -2.56 5.78 -5.88
C LEU A 115 -3.43 5.59 -7.13
N GLY A 116 -3.17 4.50 -7.85
CA GLY A 116 -3.84 4.18 -9.11
C GLY A 116 -3.41 5.03 -10.30
N ASN A 117 -2.35 5.83 -10.16
CA ASN A 117 -1.84 6.69 -11.22
C ASN A 117 -0.30 6.66 -11.27
N ASP A 118 0.36 7.49 -10.46
CA ASP A 118 1.80 7.76 -10.57
C ASP A 118 2.68 6.89 -9.65
N ILE A 119 2.08 6.30 -8.60
CA ILE A 119 2.81 5.64 -7.51
C ILE A 119 2.17 4.28 -7.25
N THR A 120 3.01 3.24 -7.31
CA THR A 120 2.64 1.88 -6.89
C THR A 120 2.61 1.81 -5.37
N TRP A 121 1.61 1.13 -4.83
CA TRP A 121 1.46 0.94 -3.38
C TRP A 121 1.31 -0.53 -3.03
N ALA A 122 1.88 -0.93 -1.89
CA ALA A 122 1.66 -2.23 -1.28
C ALA A 122 0.70 -2.09 -0.08
N PHE A 123 -0.25 -3.02 0.06
CA PHE A 123 -1.19 -3.06 1.18
C PHE A 123 -1.14 -4.41 1.91
N TYR A 124 -1.20 -4.35 3.23
CA TYR A 124 -1.16 -5.52 4.11
C TYR A 124 -1.74 -5.20 5.49
N LEU A 125 -2.00 -6.21 6.33
CA LEU A 125 -2.44 -6.02 7.71
C LEU A 125 -1.28 -6.21 8.69
N GLU A 126 -1.22 -5.40 9.74
CA GLU A 126 -0.37 -5.72 10.90
C GLU A 126 -1.04 -6.74 11.82
N ARG A 127 -0.29 -7.34 12.76
CA ARG A 127 -0.82 -8.34 13.70
C ARG A 127 -2.03 -7.87 14.52
N HIS A 128 -2.13 -6.56 14.75
CA HIS A 128 -3.21 -5.93 15.50
C HIS A 128 -4.37 -5.45 14.60
N GLY A 129 -4.36 -5.81 13.31
CA GLY A 129 -5.45 -5.54 12.36
C GLY A 129 -5.38 -4.18 11.66
N TRP A 130 -4.30 -3.41 11.82
CA TRP A 130 -4.16 -2.12 11.13
C TRP A 130 -3.89 -2.32 9.64
N LEU A 131 -4.59 -1.58 8.79
CA LEU A 131 -4.23 -1.52 7.38
C LEU A 131 -2.93 -0.72 7.27
N THR A 132 -1.91 -1.34 6.69
CA THR A 132 -0.67 -0.67 6.35
C THR A 132 -0.55 -0.52 4.85
N ALA A 133 -0.17 0.67 4.41
CA ALA A 133 0.17 1.00 3.04
C ALA A 133 1.65 1.42 2.97
N SER A 134 2.41 0.86 2.05
CA SER A 134 3.80 1.27 1.79
C SER A 134 3.96 1.66 0.32
N PRO A 135 4.52 2.84 0.02
CA PRO A 135 4.75 3.24 -1.36
C PRO A 135 5.93 2.45 -1.93
N ILE A 136 5.90 2.17 -3.22
CA ILE A 136 7.03 1.56 -3.93
C ILE A 136 7.65 2.62 -4.82
N MET A 137 8.89 2.99 -4.50
CA MET A 137 9.64 3.98 -5.27
C MET A 137 11.10 3.57 -5.39
N ASP A 138 11.72 3.95 -6.51
CA ASP A 138 13.17 3.87 -6.67
C ASP A 138 13.80 4.95 -5.78
N THR A 139 14.29 4.55 -4.61
CA THR A 139 15.02 5.42 -3.67
C THR A 139 16.44 5.74 -4.15
N THR A 140 16.87 5.21 -5.29
CA THR A 140 18.23 5.34 -5.87
C THR A 140 18.52 6.67 -6.56
N THR A 141 17.69 7.70 -6.38
CA THR A 141 18.00 9.04 -6.90
C THR A 141 18.50 9.95 -5.79
N THR A 142 19.81 9.88 -5.53
CA THR A 142 20.60 11.00 -5.00
C THR A 142 21.75 11.28 -5.97
#